data_AF-W0RP98-F1
#
_entry.id   AF-W0RP98-F1
#
_cell.length_a   1.000
_cell.length_b   1.000
_cell.length_c   1.000
_cell.angle_alpha   90.00
_cell.angle_beta   90.00
_cell.angle_gamma   90.00
#
_symmetry.space_group_name_H-M   'P 1'
#
loop_
_entity.id
_entity.type
_entity.pdbx_description
1 polymer ?
#
loop_
_entity_poly.entity_id
_entity_poly.type
_entity_poly.pdbx_seq_one_letter_code
_entity_poly.pdbx_strand_id
1 'polypeptide(L)'
;MSGVRGAAGSLSDGRESRPIPRVDPATTVNELLRQHPAVASVLDGFGIDACCGGARTLRDAAREDGADCCAFVAALEWALFDEE
;
A
#
# COMPACT_ATOMS: atom_id res chain seq x y z
N MET A 1 30.67 -48.27 6.51
CA MET A 1 29.42 -48.00 5.75
C MET A 1 28.26 -47.91 6.72
N SER A 2 27.95 -46.71 7.23
CA SER A 2 26.64 -46.42 7.82
C SER A 2 26.43 -44.92 7.99
N GLY A 3 25.49 -44.37 7.21
CA GLY A 3 24.69 -43.21 7.59
C GLY A 3 25.30 -41.81 7.50
N VAL A 4 25.39 -41.25 6.29
CA VAL A 4 25.21 -39.80 6.12
C VAL A 4 23.74 -39.47 6.34
N ARG A 5 23.45 -38.54 7.25
CA ARG A 5 22.17 -37.82 7.27
C ARG A 5 22.45 -36.36 7.54
N GLY A 6 22.50 -35.59 6.46
CA GLY A 6 22.39 -34.15 6.52
C GLY A 6 20.99 -33.74 6.99
N ALA A 7 20.94 -32.69 7.80
CA ALA A 7 19.75 -31.87 7.95
C ALA A 7 20.08 -30.52 7.31
N ALA A 8 19.88 -30.45 6.00
CA ALA A 8 19.78 -29.19 5.28
C ALA A 8 18.30 -28.76 5.33
N GLY A 9 18.08 -27.49 5.68
CA GLY A 9 16.96 -26.68 5.21
C GLY A 9 15.56 -27.04 5.70
N SER A 10 14.96 -26.13 6.47
CA SER A 10 13.70 -25.52 6.05
C SER A 10 13.45 -24.28 6.91
N LEU A 11 14.00 -23.16 6.44
CA LEU A 11 13.41 -21.85 6.69
C LEU A 11 12.11 -21.82 5.86
N SER A 12 11.06 -22.42 6.40
CA SER A 12 9.71 -22.23 5.88
C SER A 12 9.22 -20.89 6.38
N ASP A 13 9.73 -19.79 5.81
CA ASP A 13 8.99 -18.53 5.83
C ASP A 13 7.80 -18.73 4.88
N GLY A 14 6.74 -19.33 5.42
CA GLY A 14 5.42 -19.38 4.80
C GLY A 14 4.76 -18.00 4.80
N ARG A 15 5.49 -16.93 4.48
CA ARG A 15 4.89 -15.65 4.10
C ARG A 15 4.40 -15.82 2.67
N GLU A 16 3.33 -16.58 2.54
CA GLU A 16 2.50 -16.59 1.34
C GLU A 16 2.26 -15.13 0.97
N SER A 17 2.64 -14.74 -0.25
CA SER A 17 2.48 -13.38 -0.75
C SER A 17 1.01 -13.00 -0.66
N ARG A 18 0.56 -12.44 0.48
CA ARG A 18 -0.75 -11.81 0.57
C ARG A 18 -0.74 -10.75 -0.52
N PRO A 19 -1.63 -10.85 -1.52
CA PRO A 19 -1.61 -9.92 -2.63
C PRO A 19 -1.84 -8.54 -2.05
N ILE A 20 -0.84 -7.67 -2.19
CA ILE A 20 -0.97 -6.25 -1.88
C ILE A 20 -2.22 -5.73 -2.62
N PRO A 21 -3.18 -5.15 -1.89
CA PRO A 21 -4.42 -4.67 -2.49
C PRO A 21 -4.09 -3.59 -3.51
N ARG A 22 -4.45 -3.85 -4.76
CA ARG A 22 -4.13 -2.97 -5.90
C ARG A 22 -4.95 -1.69 -5.81
N VAL A 23 -4.30 -0.58 -5.52
CA VAL A 23 -4.94 0.75 -5.53
C VAL A 23 -4.86 1.33 -6.94
N ASP A 24 -6.00 1.65 -7.55
CA ASP A 24 -6.05 2.27 -8.86
C ASP A 24 -5.79 3.79 -8.76
N PRO A 25 -4.76 4.34 -9.43
CA PRO A 25 -4.42 5.76 -9.33
C PRO A 25 -5.45 6.71 -9.98
N ALA A 26 -6.41 6.20 -10.75
CA ALA A 26 -7.52 6.96 -11.31
C ALA A 26 -8.71 7.04 -10.35
N THR A 27 -8.74 6.25 -9.28
CA THR A 27 -9.68 6.43 -8.17
C THR A 27 -9.47 7.78 -7.48
N THR A 28 -10.55 8.36 -6.98
CA THR A 28 -10.47 9.63 -6.26
C THR A 28 -10.07 9.43 -4.81
N VAL A 29 -9.40 10.43 -4.23
CA VAL A 29 -8.99 10.41 -2.82
C VAL A 29 -10.20 10.13 -1.90
N ASN A 30 -11.35 10.78 -2.14
CA ASN A 30 -12.57 10.54 -1.34
C ASN A 30 -13.10 9.13 -1.47
N GLU A 31 -13.08 8.56 -2.67
CA GLU A 31 -13.62 7.22 -2.90
C GLU A 31 -12.77 6.15 -2.23
N LEU A 32 -11.43 6.32 -2.23
CA LEU A 32 -10.54 5.45 -1.49
C LEU A 32 -10.72 5.61 0.04
N LEU A 33 -10.80 6.84 0.53
CA LEU A 33 -11.04 7.16 1.95
C LEU A 33 -12.36 6.58 2.48
N ARG A 34 -13.43 6.60 1.67
CA ARG A 34 -14.74 6.03 2.03
C ARG A 34 -14.69 4.52 2.17
N GLN A 35 -13.93 3.86 1.29
CA GLN A 35 -13.76 2.41 1.33
C GLN A 35 -12.80 1.97 2.43
N HIS A 36 -11.75 2.76 2.67
CA HIS A 36 -10.66 2.44 3.58
C HIS A 36 -10.25 3.67 4.40
N PRO A 37 -10.86 3.91 5.57
CA PRO A 37 -10.53 5.08 6.40
C PRO A 37 -9.07 5.06 6.90
N ALA A 38 -8.42 3.89 6.94
CA ALA A 38 -7.02 3.73 7.34
C ALA A 38 -6.03 4.51 6.45
N VAL A 39 -6.37 4.74 5.18
CA VAL A 39 -5.51 5.50 4.26
C VAL A 39 -5.45 6.98 4.58
N ALA A 40 -6.32 7.48 5.47
CA ALA A 40 -6.30 8.87 5.94
C ALA A 40 -4.96 9.25 6.56
N SER A 41 -4.35 8.35 7.35
CA SER A 41 -3.04 8.57 7.99
C SER A 41 -1.91 8.68 6.96
N VAL A 42 -2.01 7.95 5.85
CA VAL A 42 -1.05 8.07 4.74
C VAL A 42 -1.23 9.42 4.05
N LEU A 43 -2.47 9.79 3.72
CA LEU A 43 -2.78 11.05 3.06
C LEU A 43 -2.27 12.27 3.84
N ASP A 44 -2.48 12.27 5.17
CA ASP A 44 -1.95 13.29 6.09
C ASP A 44 -0.41 13.35 6.04
N GLY A 45 0.27 12.20 6.07
CA GLY A 45 1.72 12.12 5.96
C GLY A 45 2.30 12.62 4.64
N PHE A 46 1.51 12.60 3.56
CA PHE A 46 1.86 13.17 2.26
C PHE A 46 1.38 14.62 2.07
N GLY A 47 0.70 15.22 3.05
CA GLY A 47 0.16 16.58 2.96
C GLY A 47 -1.06 16.72 2.02
N ILE A 48 -1.68 15.61 1.63
CA ILE A 48 -2.80 15.61 0.69
C ILE A 48 -4.11 15.90 1.44
N ASP A 49 -4.55 17.15 1.38
CA ASP A 49 -5.83 17.59 1.95
C ASP A 49 -7.03 17.02 1.19
N ALA A 50 -7.66 15.98 1.74
CA ALA A 50 -8.90 15.40 1.22
C ALA A 50 -10.09 16.38 1.20
N CYS A 51 -10.00 17.49 1.95
CA CYS A 51 -11.07 18.49 2.04
C CYS A 51 -11.19 19.37 0.78
N CYS A 52 -10.09 19.63 0.07
CA CYS A 52 -10.08 20.40 -1.19
C CYS A 52 -9.66 19.55 -2.40
N GLY A 53 -8.91 18.46 -2.18
CA GLY A 53 -8.44 17.53 -3.21
C GLY A 53 -9.25 16.24 -3.31
N GLY A 54 -10.29 16.04 -2.49
CA GLY A 54 -11.00 14.77 -2.38
C GLY A 54 -11.67 14.27 -3.67
N ALA A 55 -12.08 15.17 -4.57
CA ALA A 55 -12.64 14.80 -5.88
C ALA A 55 -11.56 14.51 -6.95
N ARG A 56 -10.29 14.78 -6.64
CA ARG A 56 -9.16 14.54 -7.54
C ARG A 56 -8.73 13.09 -7.46
N THR A 57 -8.15 12.61 -8.55
CA THR A 57 -7.56 11.28 -8.61
C THR A 57 -6.31 11.24 -7.75
N LEU A 58 -5.94 10.06 -7.25
CA LEU A 58 -4.70 9.87 -6.48
C LEU A 58 -3.48 10.34 -7.27
N ARG A 59 -3.48 10.12 -8.59
CA ARG A 59 -2.45 10.61 -9.51
C ARG A 59 -2.37 12.14 -9.54
N ASP A 60 -3.51 12.81 -9.65
CA ASP A 60 -3.55 14.27 -9.74
C ASP A 60 -3.16 14.92 -8.41
N ALA A 61 -3.66 14.37 -7.30
CA ALA A 61 -3.28 14.78 -5.95
C ALA A 61 -1.77 14.67 -5.72
N ALA A 62 -1.17 13.52 -6.05
CA ALA A 62 0.28 13.34 -5.92
C ALA A 62 1.05 14.32 -6.82
N ARG A 63 0.61 14.53 -8.06
CA ARG A 63 1.29 15.43 -9.00
C ARG A 63 1.27 16.89 -8.56
N GLU A 64 0.15 17.36 -8.03
CA GLU A 64 -0.01 18.75 -7.58
C GLU A 64 0.82 19.04 -6.33
N ASP A 65 0.97 18.05 -5.45
CA ASP A 65 1.84 18.14 -4.27
C ASP A 65 3.32 17.87 -4.60
N GLY A 66 3.64 17.52 -5.86
CA GLY A 66 4.99 17.15 -6.28
C GLY A 66 5.47 15.80 -5.73
N ALA A 67 4.55 14.97 -5.22
CA ALA A 67 4.81 13.62 -4.77
C ALA A 67 4.87 12.64 -5.95
N ASP A 68 5.70 11.60 -5.80
CA ASP A 68 5.79 10.54 -6.80
C ASP A 68 4.55 9.65 -6.72
N CYS A 69 3.78 9.60 -7.82
CA CYS A 69 2.52 8.84 -7.85
C CYS A 69 2.73 7.36 -7.54
N CYS A 70 3.86 6.76 -7.96
CA CYS A 70 4.14 5.35 -7.71
C CYS A 70 4.46 5.11 -6.23
N ALA A 71 5.26 5.98 -5.62
CA ALA A 71 5.57 5.89 -4.19
C ALA A 71 4.32 6.12 -3.33
N PHE A 72 3.47 7.07 -3.71
CA PHE A 72 2.22 7.36 -3.02
C PHE A 72 1.24 6.18 -3.09
N VAL A 73 1.01 5.61 -4.29
CA VAL A 73 0.18 4.42 -4.45
C VAL A 73 0.73 3.26 -3.64
N ALA A 74 2.02 2.98 -3.72
CA ALA A 74 2.63 1.91 -2.94
C ALA A 74 2.40 2.11 -1.43
N ALA A 75 2.57 3.33 -0.90
CA ALA A 75 2.33 3.61 0.52
C ALA A 75 0.88 3.34 0.93
N LEU A 76 -0.10 3.65 0.07
CA LEU A 76 -1.50 3.30 0.28
C LEU A 76 -1.70 1.77 0.30
N GLU A 77 -1.11 1.04 -0.66
CA GLU A 77 -1.19 -0.43 -0.71
C GLU A 77 -0.59 -1.08 0.55
N TRP A 78 0.52 -0.54 1.06
CA TRP A 78 1.15 -1.00 2.31
C TRP A 78 0.28 -0.72 3.53
N ALA A 79 -0.33 0.47 3.63
CA ALA A 79 -1.23 0.78 4.75
C ALA A 79 -2.47 -0.11 4.74
N LEU A 80 -3.01 -0.44 3.57
CA LEU A 80 -4.12 -1.39 3.44
C LEU A 80 -3.73 -2.84 3.77
N PHE A 81 -2.45 -3.18 3.66
CA PHE A 81 -1.93 -4.51 4.01
C PHE A 81 -1.77 -4.70 5.52
N ASP A 82 -1.40 -3.65 6.26
CA ASP A 82 -1.11 -3.70 7.70
C ASP A 82 -2.38 -3.84 8.58
N GLU A 83 -3.56 -3.51 8.03
CA GLU A 83 -4.86 -3.55 8.72
C GLU A 83 -5.48 -4.97 8.87
N GLU A 84 -4.67 -6.02 9.00
CA GLU A 84 -5.11 -7.39 9.38
C GLU A 84 -4.53 -7.84 10.72
#